data_AF-A0A2T0BJ80-F1
#
_entry.id   AF-A0A2T0BJ80-F1
#
_cell.length_a   1.000
_cell.length_b   1.000
_cell.length_c   1.000
_cell.angle_alpha   90.00
_cell.angle_beta   90.00
_cell.angle_gamma   90.00
#
_symmetry.space_group_name_H-M   'P 1'
#
loop_
_entity.id
_entity.type
_entity.pdbx_description
1 polymer ?
#
loop_
_entity_poly.entity_id
_entity_poly.type
_entity_poly.pdbx_seq_one_letter_code
_entity_poly.pdbx_strand_id
1 'polypeptide(L)'
;MMKFIDKVIKKYVNKIRISKWNVVKFASIFTVFVGITSFSYNKRVNKLPSIDSAIIAGGIAIIMGIMWAIFSIMFVTDMDKRRIKEEDINRKIINDIRLKTEIIVLGRKIDNKKKKMYRKLLEEEEITRRENKKDVI
;
A
#
# COMPACT_ATOMS: atom_id res chain seq x y z
N MET A 1 9.07 3.71 30.54
CA MET A 1 8.74 2.96 29.30
C MET A 1 7.28 3.13 28.86
N MET A 2 6.30 3.07 29.77
CA MET A 2 4.86 3.14 29.46
C MET A 2 4.39 4.44 28.73
N LYS A 3 4.96 5.61 29.09
CA LYS A 3 4.65 6.91 28.45
C LYS A 3 5.10 7.03 26.99
N PHE A 4 6.09 6.23 26.56
CA PHE A 4 6.61 6.31 25.19
C PHE A 4 5.72 5.54 24.22
N ILE A 5 5.29 4.34 24.63
CA ILE A 5 4.36 3.48 23.89
C ILE A 5 3.04 4.24 23.65
N ASP A 6 2.53 4.91 24.68
CA ASP A 6 1.27 5.66 24.60
C ASP A 6 1.35 6.85 23.63
N LYS A 7 2.51 7.52 23.57
CA LYS A 7 2.77 8.64 22.65
C LYS A 7 2.89 8.16 21.19
N VAL A 8 3.50 6.99 20.96
CA VAL A 8 3.61 6.38 19.63
C VAL A 8 2.26 5.89 19.14
N ILE A 9 1.48 5.19 19.98
CA ILE A 9 0.13 4.72 19.64
C ILE A 9 -0.77 5.91 19.31
N LYS A 10 -0.80 6.96 20.14
CA LYS A 10 -1.59 8.17 19.85
C LYS A 10 -1.18 8.81 18.54
N LYS A 11 0.12 8.93 18.24
CA LYS A 11 0.60 9.49 16.97
C LYS A 11 0.18 8.63 15.77
N TYR A 12 0.23 7.30 15.90
CA TYR A 12 -0.14 6.36 14.84
C TYR A 12 -1.65 6.38 14.59
N VAL A 13 -2.46 6.28 15.65
CA VAL A 13 -3.93 6.37 15.57
C VAL A 13 -4.36 7.72 14.99
N ASN A 14 -3.71 8.82 15.38
CA ASN A 14 -4.05 10.13 14.85
C ASN A 14 -3.67 10.29 13.38
N LYS A 15 -2.54 9.71 12.94
CA LYS A 15 -2.14 9.71 11.52
C LYS A 15 -3.08 8.87 10.64
N ILE A 16 -3.52 7.71 11.15
CA ILE A 16 -4.55 6.88 10.50
C ILE A 16 -5.88 7.63 10.44
N ARG A 17 -6.29 8.30 11.52
CA ARG A 17 -7.52 9.08 11.59
C ARG A 17 -7.47 10.24 10.59
N ILE A 18 -6.39 11.02 10.55
CA ILE A 18 -6.22 12.13 9.59
C ILE A 18 -6.27 11.63 8.14
N SER A 19 -5.63 10.49 7.83
CA SER A 19 -5.70 9.86 6.51
C SER A 19 -7.14 9.49 6.12
N LYS A 20 -7.87 8.83 7.03
CA LYS A 20 -9.28 8.45 6.80
C LYS A 20 -10.19 9.66 6.63
N TRP A 21 -9.99 10.73 7.40
CA TRP A 21 -10.75 11.98 7.26
C TRP A 21 -10.47 12.69 5.94
N ASN A 22 -9.24 12.65 5.43
CA ASN A 22 -8.92 13.21 4.12
C ASN A 22 -9.58 12.41 2.98
N VAL A 23 -9.64 11.08 3.10
CA VAL A 23 -10.37 10.22 2.15
C VAL A 23 -11.86 10.59 2.12
N VAL A 24 -12.49 10.76 3.29
CA VAL A 24 -13.90 11.16 3.38
C VAL A 24 -14.14 12.54 2.78
N LYS A 25 -13.26 13.53 3.06
CA LYS A 25 -13.34 14.88 2.46
C LYS A 25 -13.17 14.85 0.94
N PHE A 26 -12.28 14.01 0.42
CA PHE A 26 -12.09 13.91 -1.02
C PHE A 26 -13.29 13.21 -1.69
N ALA A 27 -13.82 12.15 -1.06
CA ALA A 27 -15.01 11.45 -1.54
C ALA A 27 -16.24 12.37 -1.56
N SER A 28 -16.41 13.26 -0.57
CA SER A 28 -17.55 14.20 -0.56
C SER A 28 -17.43 15.26 -1.66
N ILE A 29 -16.24 15.82 -1.91
CA ILE A 29 -16.01 16.74 -3.03
C ILE A 29 -16.24 16.04 -4.37
N PHE A 30 -15.72 14.82 -4.52
CA PHE A 30 -15.91 14.00 -5.72
C PHE A 30 -17.38 13.69 -5.98
N THR A 31 -18.13 13.35 -4.93
CA THR A 31 -19.58 13.11 -4.99
C THR A 31 -20.33 14.31 -5.55
N VAL A 32 -20.04 15.51 -5.04
CA VAL A 32 -20.66 16.76 -5.53
C VAL A 32 -20.31 16.98 -7.01
N PHE A 33 -19.06 16.76 -7.41
CA PHE A 33 -18.63 16.92 -8.79
C PHE A 33 -19.35 15.96 -9.75
N VAL A 34 -19.47 14.69 -9.37
CA VAL A 34 -20.23 13.68 -10.12
C VAL A 34 -21.70 14.08 -10.21
N GLY A 35 -22.31 14.54 -9.13
CA GLY A 35 -23.71 15.00 -9.12
C GLY A 35 -23.95 16.16 -10.07
N ILE A 36 -23.09 17.19 -10.06
CA ILE A 36 -23.21 18.34 -10.96
C ILE A 36 -23.04 17.92 -12.43
N THR A 37 -22.07 17.05 -12.70
CA THR A 37 -21.79 16.56 -14.05
C THR A 37 -22.94 15.71 -14.57
N SER A 38 -23.45 14.79 -13.75
CA SER A 38 -24.55 13.89 -14.09
C SER A 38 -25.87 14.65 -14.26
N PHE A 39 -26.11 15.68 -13.45
CA PHE A 39 -27.27 16.58 -13.60
C PHE A 39 -27.21 17.35 -14.92
N SER A 40 -26.05 17.93 -15.22
CA SER A 40 -25.84 18.69 -16.46
C SER A 40 -26.01 17.80 -17.69
N TYR A 41 -25.50 16.56 -17.64
CA TYR A 41 -25.65 15.58 -18.70
C TYR A 41 -27.13 15.20 -18.90
N ASN A 42 -27.84 14.82 -17.84
CA ASN A 42 -29.25 14.41 -17.93
C ASN A 42 -30.16 15.54 -18.41
N LYS A 43 -29.88 16.78 -17.98
CA LYS A 43 -30.65 17.94 -18.41
C LYS A 43 -30.37 18.36 -19.85
N ARG A 44 -29.11 18.35 -20.29
CA ARG A 44 -28.72 18.83 -21.64
C ARG A 44 -28.82 17.77 -22.73
N VAL A 45 -28.43 16.54 -22.42
CA VAL A 45 -28.34 15.44 -23.40
C VAL A 45 -29.64 14.64 -23.42
N ASN A 46 -30.07 14.16 -22.25
CA ASN A 46 -31.28 13.32 -22.15
C ASN A 46 -32.58 14.15 -22.11
N LYS A 47 -32.48 15.49 -22.05
CA LYS A 47 -33.61 16.44 -21.97
C LYS A 47 -34.63 16.07 -20.88
N LEU A 48 -34.15 15.47 -19.80
CA LEU A 48 -35.01 15.07 -18.69
C LEU A 48 -35.55 16.31 -17.97
N PRO A 49 -36.77 16.23 -17.40
CA PRO A 49 -37.27 17.26 -16.49
C PRO A 49 -36.25 17.55 -15.37
N SER A 50 -36.21 18.80 -14.89
CA SER A 50 -35.20 19.20 -13.91
C SER A 50 -35.29 18.40 -12.61
N ILE A 51 -36.50 18.00 -12.21
CA ILE A 51 -36.75 17.19 -11.01
C ILE A 51 -36.16 15.78 -11.19
N ASP A 52 -36.51 15.10 -12.28
CA ASP A 52 -36.02 13.73 -12.56
C ASP A 52 -34.50 13.70 -12.75
N SER A 53 -33.96 14.72 -13.42
CA SER A 53 -32.51 14.87 -13.59
C SER A 53 -31.79 15.01 -12.25
N ALA A 54 -32.36 15.74 -11.30
CA ALA A 54 -31.78 15.95 -9.97
C ALA A 54 -31.82 14.67 -9.14
N ILE A 55 -32.93 13.92 -9.18
CA ILE A 55 -33.08 12.65 -8.46
C ILE A 55 -32.07 11.63 -8.97
N ILE A 56 -31.97 11.44 -10.30
CA ILE A 56 -31.06 10.47 -10.91
C ILE A 56 -29.60 10.88 -10.65
N ALA A 57 -29.25 12.16 -10.84
CA ALA A 57 -27.90 12.63 -10.61
C ALA A 57 -27.48 12.55 -9.13
N GLY A 58 -28.41 12.84 -8.21
CA GLY A 58 -28.18 12.69 -6.77
C GLY A 58 -27.96 11.22 -6.39
N GLY A 59 -28.77 10.30 -6.92
CA GLY A 59 -28.60 8.87 -6.71
C GLY A 59 -27.25 8.35 -7.20
N ILE A 60 -26.86 8.69 -8.43
CA ILE A 60 -25.57 8.31 -9.01
C ILE A 60 -24.41 8.88 -8.20
N ALA A 61 -24.49 10.15 -7.80
CA ALA A 61 -23.47 10.80 -6.98
C ALA A 61 -23.23 10.04 -5.67
N ILE A 62 -24.30 9.70 -4.94
CA ILE A 62 -24.20 8.98 -3.66
C ILE A 62 -23.53 7.61 -3.85
N ILE A 63 -23.97 6.84 -4.85
CA ILE A 63 -23.41 5.51 -5.13
C ILE A 63 -21.91 5.61 -5.45
N MET A 64 -21.54 6.54 -6.34
CA MET A 64 -20.13 6.76 -6.70
C MET A 64 -19.29 7.27 -5.53
N GLY A 65 -19.85 8.13 -4.68
CA GLY A 65 -19.21 8.59 -3.46
C GLY A 65 -18.85 7.45 -2.50
N ILE A 66 -19.81 6.54 -2.27
CA ILE A 66 -19.62 5.37 -1.42
C ILE A 66 -18.58 4.42 -2.03
N MET A 67 -18.70 4.09 -3.32
CA MET A 67 -17.71 3.26 -4.02
C MET A 67 -16.31 3.86 -3.92
N TRP A 68 -16.16 5.17 -4.15
CA TRP A 68 -14.87 5.85 -4.10
C TRP A 68 -14.25 5.82 -2.71
N ALA A 69 -15.06 5.99 -1.67
CA ALA A 69 -14.60 5.87 -0.28
C ALA A 69 -14.07 4.45 0.02
N ILE A 70 -14.78 3.41 -0.42
CA ILE A 70 -14.35 2.01 -0.26
C ILE A 70 -13.04 1.76 -1.02
N PHE A 71 -12.96 2.16 -2.29
CA PHE A 71 -11.75 2.01 -3.11
C PHE A 71 -10.55 2.72 -2.49
N SER A 72 -10.73 3.94 -1.98
CA SER A 72 -9.65 4.68 -1.33
C SER A 72 -9.14 3.97 -0.08
N ILE A 73 -10.02 3.38 0.74
CA ILE A 73 -9.61 2.58 1.92
C ILE A 73 -8.86 1.32 1.48
N MET A 74 -9.33 0.62 0.45
CA MET A 74 -8.65 -0.55 -0.10
C MET A 74 -7.26 -0.19 -0.63
N PHE A 75 -7.14 0.93 -1.35
CA PHE A 75 -5.88 1.40 -1.92
C PHE A 75 -4.85 1.73 -0.83
N VAL A 76 -5.28 2.43 0.23
CA VAL A 76 -4.42 2.70 1.40
C VAL A 76 -3.97 1.39 2.05
N THR A 77 -4.88 0.42 2.19
CA THR A 77 -4.57 -0.88 2.81
C THR A 77 -3.59 -1.70 1.95
N ASP A 78 -3.71 -1.67 0.63
CA ASP A 78 -2.78 -2.36 -0.27
C ASP A 78 -1.40 -1.69 -0.28
N MET A 79 -1.35 -0.36 -0.28
CA MET A 79 -0.11 0.40 -0.14
C MET A 79 0.61 0.10 1.18
N ASP A 80 -0.12 0.03 2.30
CA ASP A 80 0.45 -0.32 3.59
C ASP A 80 1.02 -1.76 3.58
N LYS A 81 0.33 -2.72 2.96
CA LYS A 81 0.83 -4.09 2.80
C LYS A 81 2.10 -4.15 1.94
N ARG A 82 2.15 -3.41 0.84
CA ARG A 82 3.34 -3.34 -0.03
C ARG A 82 4.52 -2.72 0.70
N ARG A 83 4.29 -1.63 1.43
CA ARG A 83 5.33 -0.96 2.22
C ARG A 83 5.90 -1.88 3.30
N ILE A 84 5.06 -2.63 4.01
CA ILE A 84 5.53 -3.59 5.02
C ILE A 84 6.41 -4.68 4.38
N LYS A 85 6.01 -5.20 3.21
CA LYS A 85 6.83 -6.18 2.47
C LYS A 85 8.16 -5.61 2.01
N GLU A 86 8.18 -4.38 1.49
CA GLU A 86 9.42 -3.69 1.09
C GLU A 86 10.36 -3.42 2.27
N GLU A 87 9.82 -2.98 3.42
CA GLU A 87 10.61 -2.76 4.62
C GLU A 87 11.18 -4.07 5.20
N ASP A 88 10.45 -5.19 5.11
CA ASP A 88 10.93 -6.51 5.53
C ASP A 88 12.04 -7.05 4.60
N ILE A 89 11.89 -6.85 3.28
CA ILE A 89 12.92 -7.22 2.30
C ILE A 89 14.18 -6.39 2.51
N ASN A 90 14.04 -5.06 2.70
CA ASN A 90 15.19 -4.19 2.95
C ASN A 90 15.90 -4.52 4.26
N ARG A 91 15.17 -4.87 5.33
CA ARG A 91 15.80 -5.33 6.58
C ARG A 91 16.56 -6.64 6.40
N LYS A 92 16.02 -7.59 5.65
CA LYS A 92 16.73 -8.85 5.33
C LYS A 92 18.00 -8.58 4.54
N ILE A 93 17.95 -7.75 3.49
CA ILE A 93 19.12 -7.38 2.70
C ILE A 93 20.18 -6.67 3.55
N ILE A 94 19.79 -5.71 4.41
CA ILE A 94 20.73 -5.02 5.29
C ILE A 94 21.36 -5.98 6.30
N ASN A 95 20.60 -6.94 6.86
CA ASN A 95 21.14 -7.95 7.76
C ASN A 95 22.07 -8.94 7.04
N ASP A 96 21.77 -9.34 5.81
CA ASP A 96 22.64 -10.21 5.00
C ASP A 96 23.93 -9.50 4.60
N ILE A 97 23.86 -8.21 4.25
CA ILE A 97 25.05 -7.38 4.00
C ILE A 97 25.85 -7.22 5.29
N ARG A 98 25.21 -6.96 6.43
CA ARG A 98 25.88 -6.84 7.74
C ARG A 98 26.56 -8.14 8.14
N LEU A 99 25.92 -9.29 7.96
CA LEU A 99 26.52 -10.61 8.19
C LEU A 99 27.70 -10.84 7.25
N LYS A 100 27.57 -10.55 5.95
CA LYS A 100 28.70 -10.66 5.01
C LYS A 100 29.85 -9.72 5.37
N THR A 101 29.57 -8.51 5.83
CA THR A 101 30.59 -7.51 6.21
C THR A 101 31.25 -7.88 7.53
N GLU A 102 30.52 -8.39 8.53
CA GLU A 102 31.11 -8.94 9.76
C GLU A 102 32.02 -10.13 9.44
N ILE A 103 31.63 -11.01 8.51
CA ILE A 103 32.45 -12.15 8.10
C ILE A 103 33.73 -11.72 7.38
N ILE A 104 33.66 -10.67 6.55
CA ILE A 104 34.81 -10.13 5.81
C ILE A 104 35.74 -9.32 6.73
N VAL A 105 35.18 -8.47 7.59
CA VAL A 105 35.93 -7.54 8.46
C VAL A 105 36.53 -8.26 9.67
N LEU A 106 35.89 -9.29 10.22
CA LEU A 106 36.44 -9.97 11.41
C LEU A 106 37.65 -10.85 11.14
N GLY A 107 37.97 -11.19 9.89
CA GLY A 107 39.21 -11.93 9.54
C GLY A 107 39.46 -13.22 10.35
N ARG A 108 38.48 -13.70 11.12
CA ARG A 108 38.60 -14.88 11.96
C ARG A 108 38.41 -16.05 11.03
N LYS A 109 39.44 -16.90 10.91
CA LYS A 109 39.39 -18.24 10.32
C LYS A 109 37.99 -18.81 10.49
N ILE A 110 37.18 -18.73 9.43
CA ILE A 110 35.85 -19.29 9.43
C ILE A 110 36.06 -20.79 9.43
N ASP A 111 35.59 -21.46 10.48
CA ASP A 111 35.61 -22.91 10.57
C ASP A 111 35.00 -23.53 9.29
N ASN A 112 35.61 -24.60 8.77
CA ASN A 112 35.22 -25.27 7.53
C ASN A 112 33.72 -25.62 7.49
N LYS A 113 33.11 -25.84 8.66
CA LYS A 113 31.67 -26.07 8.82
C LYS A 113 30.82 -24.88 8.35
N LYS A 114 31.17 -23.65 8.74
CA LYS A 114 30.44 -22.44 8.33
C LYS A 114 30.67 -22.13 6.85
N LYS A 115 31.88 -22.38 6.34
CA LYS A 115 32.20 -22.21 4.90
C LYS A 115 31.35 -23.13 4.01
N LYS A 116 31.11 -24.37 4.42
CA LYS A 116 30.20 -25.30 3.73
C LYS A 116 28.75 -24.82 3.74
N MET A 117 28.27 -24.28 4.85
CA MET A 117 26.90 -23.76 4.97
C MET A 117 26.67 -22.57 4.04
N TYR A 118 27.62 -21.63 3.98
CA TYR A 118 27.52 -20.48 3.07
C TYR A 118 27.58 -20.86 1.59
N ARG A 119 28.33 -21.91 1.24
CA ARG A 119 28.37 -22.39 -0.15
C ARG A 119 27.02 -22.97 -0.59
N LYS A 120 26.35 -23.74 0.28
CA LYS A 120 24.99 -24.24 0.00
C LYS A 120 23.95 -23.13 -0.13
N LEU A 121 24.00 -22.11 0.74
CA LEU A 121 23.08 -20.97 0.67
C LEU A 121 23.25 -20.16 -0.64
N LEU A 122 24.49 -20.03 -1.13
CA LEU A 122 24.75 -19.40 -2.43
C LEU A 122 24.26 -20.24 -3.62
N GLU A 123 24.41 -21.57 -3.54
CA GLU A 123 23.86 -22.49 -4.55
C GLU A 123 22.32 -22.45 -4.57
N GLU A 124 21.66 -22.40 -3.41
CA GLU A 124 20.20 -22.25 -3.29
C GLU A 124 19.72 -20.90 -3.86
N GLU A 125 20.39 -19.79 -3.55
CA GLU A 125 20.07 -18.47 -4.12
C GLU A 125 20.21 -18.43 -5.66
N GLU A 126 21.20 -19.11 -6.23
CA GLU A 126 21.38 -19.20 -7.69
C GLU A 126 20.29 -20.03 -8.35
N ILE A 127 19.83 -21.11 -7.70
CA ILE A 127 18.72 -21.94 -8.19
C ILE A 127 17.43 -21.12 -8.20
N THR A 128 17.10 -20.43 -7.10
CA THR A 128 15.90 -19.58 -7.02
C THR A 128 15.93 -18.43 -8.03
N ARG A 129 17.10 -17.84 -8.33
CA ARG A 129 17.22 -16.83 -9.40
C ARG A 129 17.01 -17.41 -10.80
N ARG A 130 17.41 -18.66 -11.04
CA ARG A 130 17.18 -19.34 -12.33
C ARG A 130 15.72 -19.74 -12.51
N GLU A 131 15.05 -20.16 -11.45
CA GLU A 131 13.61 -20.47 -11.46
C GLU A 131 12.78 -19.21 -11.72
N ASN A 132 13.01 -18.13 -10.97
CA ASN A 132 12.33 -16.84 -11.20
C ASN A 132 12.60 -16.23 -12.59
N LYS A 133 13.68 -16.63 -13.28
CA LYS A 133 13.97 -16.17 -14.65
C LYS A 133 13.26 -17.00 -15.73
N LYS A 134 12.82 -18.22 -15.40
CA LYS A 134 12.04 -19.07 -16.30
C LYS A 134 10.55 -18.71 -16.31
N ASP A 135 10.03 -18.22 -15.19
CA ASP A 135 8.62 -17.82 -15.06
C ASP A 135 8.29 -16.44 -15.68
N VAL A 136 9.27 -15.79 -16.31
CA VAL A 136 9.15 -14.45 -16.93
C VAL A 136 9.16 -14.52 -18.47
N ILE A 137 9.12 -15.73 -19.07
CA ILE A 137 8.99 -15.95 -20.52
C ILE A 137 7.61 -16.52 -20.85
#